data_AF-A0A1C4U7F0-F1
#
_entry.id   AF-A0A1C4U7F0-F1
#
_cell.length_a   1.000
_cell.length_b   1.000
_cell.length_c   1.000
_cell.angle_alpha   90.00
_cell.angle_beta   90.00
_cell.angle_gamma   90.00
#
_symmetry.space_group_name_H-M   'P 1'
#
loop_
_entity.id
_entity.type
_entity.pdbx_description
1 polymer ?
#
loop_
_entity_poly.entity_id
_entity_poly.type
_entity_poly.pdbx_seq_one_letter_code
_entity_poly.pdbx_strand_id
1 'polypeptide(L)'
;MTAGPARRIGVGDVVQVAEQHYCYGLGTLTLRVIELGRRERHSDGIWINLRGVELGHPSGPRQRRVLARLDALRIRPVPAPAAHLPVRPGWGCAACGHDWPCPDRRRRLLREYAGNRAALGIYLALQLADAAADLRHLSGNALHARFLGWLRGDPGGDPSQPVRPLPAAER
;
A
#
# COMPACT_ATOMS: atom_id res chain seq x y z
N MET A 1 16.94 16.38 -26.11
CA MET A 1 15.97 15.41 -25.58
C MET A 1 16.73 14.40 -24.73
N THR A 2 16.82 14.62 -23.42
CA THR A 2 17.64 13.80 -22.53
C THR A 2 16.88 12.52 -22.21
N ALA A 3 17.32 11.39 -22.78
CA ALA A 3 16.85 10.07 -22.41
C ALA A 3 17.22 9.82 -20.94
N GLY A 4 16.23 9.90 -20.04
CA GLY A 4 16.42 9.49 -18.65
C GLY A 4 16.96 8.06 -18.57
N PRO A 5 17.69 7.70 -17.50
CA PRO A 5 18.37 6.42 -17.42
C PRO A 5 17.36 5.29 -17.65
N ALA A 6 17.65 4.42 -18.62
CA ALA A 6 16.85 3.24 -18.94
C ALA A 6 16.77 2.38 -17.68
N ARG A 7 15.65 2.49 -16.96
CA ARG A 7 15.40 1.75 -15.73
C ARG A 7 15.52 0.26 -16.06
N ARG A 8 16.43 -0.42 -15.34
CA ARG A 8 16.60 -1.87 -15.48
C ARG A 8 15.39 -2.57 -14.88
N ILE A 9 14.83 -3.51 -15.62
CA ILE A 9 13.70 -4.32 -15.20
C ILE A 9 14.16 -5.26 -14.08
N GLY A 10 13.37 -5.36 -13.01
CA GLY A 10 13.59 -6.24 -11.87
C GLY A 10 12.41 -7.18 -11.62
N VAL A 11 12.62 -8.15 -10.72
CA VAL A 11 11.53 -8.98 -10.18
C VAL A 11 10.55 -8.09 -9.42
N GLY A 12 9.25 -8.27 -9.65
CA GLY A 12 8.17 -7.47 -9.08
C GLY A 12 7.68 -6.32 -9.95
N ASP A 13 8.47 -5.89 -10.95
CA ASP A 13 8.01 -4.91 -11.93
C ASP A 13 6.84 -5.45 -12.75
N VAL A 14 5.90 -4.57 -13.12
CA VAL A 14 4.92 -4.87 -14.16
C VAL A 14 5.45 -4.32 -15.47
N VAL A 15 5.58 -5.19 -16.46
CA VAL A 15 6.04 -4.82 -17.80
C VAL A 15 4.89 -4.98 -18.79
N GLN A 16 4.85 -4.08 -19.77
CA GLN A 16 3.95 -4.17 -20.90
C GLN A 16 4.76 -4.39 -22.18
N VAL A 17 4.29 -5.32 -23.00
CA VAL A 17 4.93 -5.70 -24.26
C VAL A 17 3.87 -5.74 -25.36
N ALA A 18 4.12 -5.02 -26.45
CA ALA A 18 3.25 -5.09 -27.63
C ALA A 18 3.42 -6.45 -28.31
N GLU A 19 2.35 -6.95 -28.94
CA GLU A 19 2.27 -8.26 -29.62
C GLU A 19 3.51 -8.59 -30.45
N GLN A 20 3.93 -7.67 -31.31
CA GLN A 20 5.07 -7.82 -32.22
C GLN A 20 6.45 -7.98 -31.53
N HIS A 21 6.53 -7.81 -30.21
CA HIS A 21 7.77 -7.83 -29.45
C HIS A 21 7.82 -8.92 -28.38
N TYR A 22 6.95 -9.93 -28.47
CA TYR A 22 7.06 -11.16 -27.69
C TYR A 22 6.56 -12.38 -28.46
N CYS A 23 7.07 -13.56 -28.14
CA CYS A 23 6.68 -14.80 -28.82
C CYS A 23 5.40 -15.42 -28.23
N TYR A 24 4.60 -16.05 -29.10
CA TYR A 24 3.48 -16.93 -28.75
C TYR A 24 2.35 -16.29 -27.92
N GLY A 25 1.90 -15.10 -28.29
CA GLY A 25 0.60 -14.62 -27.84
C GLY A 25 0.02 -13.53 -28.70
N LEU A 26 -1.20 -13.14 -28.37
CA LEU A 26 -2.00 -12.18 -29.09
C LEU A 26 -2.29 -10.99 -28.18
N GLY A 27 -2.28 -9.79 -28.75
CA GLY A 27 -2.55 -8.54 -28.06
C GLY A 27 -1.36 -7.99 -27.27
N THR A 28 -1.67 -7.03 -26.42
CA THR A 28 -0.67 -6.42 -25.54
C THR A 28 -0.55 -7.21 -24.25
N LEU A 29 0.62 -7.77 -23.99
CA LEU A 29 0.89 -8.50 -22.76
C LEU A 29 1.20 -7.52 -21.63
N THR A 30 0.45 -7.61 -20.52
CA THR A 30 0.82 -6.98 -19.24
C THR A 30 1.24 -8.06 -18.27
N LEU A 31 2.52 -8.11 -17.92
CA LEU A 31 3.11 -9.19 -17.14
C LEU A 31 3.76 -8.65 -15.86
N ARG A 32 3.35 -9.17 -14.70
CA ARG A 32 4.11 -8.97 -13.45
C ARG A 32 5.28 -9.93 -13.42
N VAL A 33 6.51 -9.42 -13.52
CA VAL A 33 7.73 -10.22 -13.53
C VAL A 33 7.91 -10.90 -12.18
N ILE A 34 8.02 -12.22 -12.18
CA ILE A 34 8.40 -13.01 -11.00
C ILE A 34 9.81 -13.57 -11.13
N GLU A 35 10.33 -13.67 -12.35
CA GLU A 35 11.66 -14.21 -12.64
C GLU A 35 12.20 -13.62 -13.94
N LEU A 36 13.48 -13.28 -13.95
CA LEU A 36 14.24 -12.84 -15.14
C LEU A 36 15.14 -13.99 -15.57
N GLY A 37 14.88 -14.53 -16.75
CA GLY A 37 15.63 -15.63 -17.34
C GLY A 37 16.75 -15.17 -18.26
N ARG A 38 17.23 -16.11 -19.09
CA ARG A 38 18.34 -15.91 -20.02
C ARG A 38 18.04 -14.80 -21.03
N ARG A 39 19.07 -13.99 -21.32
CA ARG A 39 19.09 -13.05 -22.43
C ARG A 39 19.67 -13.70 -23.68
N GLU A 40 19.05 -13.45 -24.80
CA GLU A 40 19.40 -13.99 -26.10
C GLU A 40 19.62 -12.85 -27.08
N ARG A 41 20.61 -12.96 -27.95
CA ARG A 41 20.86 -11.97 -29.00
C ARG A 41 20.27 -12.51 -30.30
N HIS A 42 19.30 -11.79 -30.83
CA HIS A 42 18.65 -12.04 -32.11
C HIS A 42 19.09 -10.96 -33.12
N SER A 43 18.74 -11.12 -34.39
CA SER A 43 19.09 -10.17 -35.46
C SER A 43 18.49 -8.78 -35.24
N ASP A 44 17.34 -8.71 -34.58
CA ASP A 44 16.56 -7.51 -34.33
C ASP A 44 16.78 -6.90 -32.93
N GLY A 45 17.67 -7.51 -32.11
CA GLY A 45 18.03 -6.96 -30.80
C GLY A 45 18.24 -8.02 -29.72
N ILE A 46 18.21 -7.56 -28.46
CA ILE A 46 18.34 -8.44 -27.29
C ILE A 46 16.95 -8.84 -26.82
N TRP A 47 16.73 -10.14 -26.68
CA TRP A 47 15.52 -10.72 -26.11
C TRP A 47 15.82 -11.28 -24.71
N ILE A 48 14.80 -11.34 -23.86
CA ILE A 48 14.91 -11.86 -22.50
C ILE A 48 13.74 -12.79 -22.21
N ASN A 49 14.03 -13.93 -21.58
CA ASN A 49 13.00 -14.81 -21.03
C ASN A 49 12.44 -14.18 -19.75
N LEU A 50 11.13 -13.97 -19.71
CA LEU A 50 10.42 -13.47 -18.54
C LEU A 50 9.45 -14.55 -18.07
N ARG A 51 9.43 -14.81 -16.76
CA ARG A 51 8.32 -15.51 -16.14
C ARG A 51 7.52 -14.51 -15.33
N GLY A 52 6.21 -14.62 -15.37
CA GLY A 52 5.35 -13.71 -14.64
C GLY A 52 3.90 -14.14 -14.58
N VAL A 53 3.10 -13.32 -13.91
CA VAL A 53 1.64 -13.42 -13.93
C VAL A 53 1.10 -12.41 -14.92
N GLU A 54 0.35 -12.87 -15.90
CA GLU A 54 -0.38 -12.02 -16.84
C GLU A 54 -1.55 -11.34 -16.14
N LEU A 55 -1.61 -10.02 -16.29
CA LEU A 55 -2.64 -9.17 -15.71
C LEU A 55 -3.62 -8.75 -16.82
N GLY A 56 -4.92 -8.85 -16.56
CA GLY A 56 -5.96 -8.41 -17.49
C GLY A 56 -6.39 -9.44 -18.55
N HIS A 57 -5.94 -10.69 -18.45
CA HIS A 57 -6.46 -11.77 -19.29
C HIS A 57 -7.94 -12.06 -18.91
N PRO A 58 -8.86 -12.24 -19.88
CA PRO A 58 -10.29 -12.41 -19.63
C PRO A 58 -10.62 -13.60 -18.73
N SER A 59 -9.81 -14.67 -18.78
CA SER A 59 -9.95 -15.86 -17.93
C SER A 59 -9.31 -15.74 -16.54
N GLY A 60 -8.83 -14.55 -16.15
CA GLY A 60 -8.16 -14.32 -14.87
C GLY A 60 -6.63 -14.46 -14.93
N PRO A 61 -5.94 -14.33 -13.78
CA PRO A 61 -4.48 -14.29 -13.72
C PRO A 61 -3.85 -15.63 -14.12
N ARG A 62 -2.97 -15.60 -15.12
CA ARG A 62 -2.28 -16.80 -15.63
C ARG A 62 -0.77 -16.64 -15.53
N GLN A 63 -0.08 -17.65 -15.01
CA GLN A 63 1.38 -17.68 -15.08
C GLN A 63 1.83 -17.99 -16.52
N ARG A 64 2.74 -17.17 -17.05
CA ARG A 64 3.26 -17.29 -18.42
C ARG A 64 4.78 -17.17 -18.40
N ARG A 65 5.43 -17.94 -19.27
CA ARG A 65 6.83 -17.73 -19.69
C ARG A 65 6.80 -17.16 -21.09
N VAL A 66 7.47 -16.04 -21.30
CA VAL A 66 7.52 -15.36 -22.60
C VAL A 66 8.93 -14.92 -22.92
N LEU A 67 9.31 -15.03 -24.19
CA LEU A 67 10.51 -14.40 -24.73
C LEU A 67 10.08 -13.04 -25.27
N ALA A 68 10.65 -11.95 -24.72
CA ALA A 68 10.27 -10.59 -25.07
C ALA A 68 11.49 -9.73 -25.42
N ARG A 69 11.33 -8.80 -26.36
CA ARG A 69 12.42 -7.90 -26.80
C ARG A 69 12.70 -6.85 -25.72
N LEU A 70 13.93 -6.81 -25.23
CA LEU A 70 14.33 -6.07 -24.03
C LEU A 70 14.12 -4.56 -24.15
N ASP A 71 14.38 -3.99 -25.32
CA ASP A 71 14.20 -2.55 -25.62
C ASP A 71 12.73 -2.15 -25.82
N ALA A 72 11.86 -3.13 -26.11
CA ALA A 72 10.42 -2.92 -26.28
C ALA A 72 9.64 -3.04 -24.96
N LEU A 73 10.27 -3.53 -23.88
CA LEU A 73 9.65 -3.68 -22.57
C LEU A 73 9.38 -2.32 -21.93
N ARG A 74 8.10 -2.00 -21.74
CA ARG A 74 7.67 -0.79 -21.02
C ARG A 74 7.39 -1.15 -19.57
N ILE A 75 8.23 -0.70 -18.64
CA ILE A 75 7.94 -0.84 -17.21
C ILE A 75 6.76 0.07 -16.87
N ARG A 76 5.63 -0.53 -16.51
CA ARG A 76 4.54 0.16 -15.84
C ARG A 76 4.96 0.36 -14.40
N PRO A 77 5.03 1.60 -13.89
CA PRO A 77 5.05 1.80 -12.45
C PRO A 77 3.78 1.17 -11.91
N VAL A 78 3.90 0.07 -11.17
CA VAL A 78 2.83 -0.36 -10.28
C VAL A 78 2.69 0.80 -9.31
N PRO A 79 1.52 1.46 -9.21
CA PRO A 79 1.28 2.33 -8.08
C PRO A 79 1.56 1.46 -6.87
N ALA A 80 2.63 1.74 -6.12
CA ALA A 80 2.76 1.15 -4.80
C ALA A 80 1.39 1.36 -4.15
N PRO A 81 0.72 0.32 -3.61
CA PRO A 81 -0.54 0.53 -2.93
C PRO A 81 -0.25 1.66 -1.96
N ALA A 82 -0.87 2.83 -2.20
CA ALA A 82 -0.39 4.05 -1.57
C ALA A 82 -0.33 3.73 -0.09
N ALA A 83 0.86 3.88 0.51
CA ALA A 83 0.98 3.52 1.91
C ALA A 83 -0.08 4.33 2.65
N HIS A 84 -0.78 3.72 3.62
CA HIS A 84 -1.82 4.41 4.38
C HIS A 84 -1.19 5.48 5.28
N LEU A 85 -0.65 6.52 4.67
CA LEU A 85 0.10 7.63 5.23
C LEU A 85 -0.84 8.83 5.41
N PRO A 86 -0.55 9.69 6.40
CA PRO A 86 -1.29 10.93 6.57
C PRO A 86 -0.92 11.93 5.48
N VAL A 87 -1.93 12.56 4.89
CA VAL A 87 -1.78 13.68 3.95
C VAL A 87 -2.14 14.96 4.70
N ARG A 88 -1.15 15.81 4.96
CA ARG A 88 -1.34 17.11 5.61
C ARG A 88 -1.82 18.16 4.60
N PRO A 89 -2.54 19.21 5.05
CA PRO A 89 -3.00 19.46 6.41
C PRO A 89 -4.36 18.79 6.73
N GLY A 90 -5.01 18.12 5.78
CA GLY A 90 -6.33 17.52 6.00
C GLY A 90 -6.31 16.22 6.81
N TRP A 91 -5.13 15.65 7.06
CA TRP A 91 -4.93 14.36 7.72
C TRP A 91 -5.76 13.21 7.12
N GLY A 92 -6.00 13.27 5.80
CA GLY A 92 -6.60 12.17 5.05
C GLY A 92 -5.59 11.06 4.79
N CYS A 93 -6.07 9.85 4.51
CA CYS A 93 -5.23 8.72 4.16
C CYS A 93 -4.95 8.73 2.65
N ALA A 94 -3.67 8.73 2.26
CA ALA A 94 -3.27 8.73 0.85
C ALA A 94 -3.78 7.51 0.04
N ALA A 95 -4.08 6.40 0.74
CA ALA A 95 -4.49 5.15 0.11
C ALA A 95 -5.99 5.03 -0.13
N CYS A 96 -6.79 5.47 0.85
CA CYS A 96 -8.22 5.21 0.87
C CYS A 96 -9.07 6.46 1.07
N GLY A 97 -8.46 7.65 1.18
CA GLY A 97 -9.16 8.93 1.35
C GLY A 97 -9.79 9.16 2.73
N HIS A 98 -9.96 8.11 3.54
CA HIS A 98 -10.54 8.21 4.88
C HIS A 98 -9.61 8.97 5.83
N ASP A 99 -10.19 9.46 6.92
CA ASP A 99 -9.47 10.05 8.02
C ASP A 99 -8.32 9.17 8.53
N TRP A 100 -7.10 9.71 8.49
CA TRP A 100 -5.93 9.07 9.07
C TRP A 100 -5.91 9.23 10.60
N PRO A 101 -5.65 8.19 11.39
CA PRO A 101 -5.38 6.81 10.98
C PRO A 101 -6.66 6.08 10.52
N CYS A 102 -6.67 5.59 9.29
CA CYS A 102 -7.79 4.82 8.74
C CYS A 102 -7.77 3.37 9.29
N PRO A 103 -8.87 2.60 9.19
CA PRO A 103 -8.95 1.23 9.73
C PRO A 103 -7.79 0.31 9.31
N ASP A 104 -7.39 0.34 8.04
CA ASP A 104 -6.23 -0.43 7.56
C ASP A 104 -4.91 -0.02 8.21
N ARG A 105 -4.68 1.29 8.36
CA ARG A 105 -3.47 1.80 9.03
C ARG A 105 -3.47 1.40 10.50
N ARG A 106 -4.61 1.50 11.19
CA ARG A 106 -4.75 1.07 12.59
C ARG A 106 -4.36 -0.41 12.73
N ARG A 107 -4.97 -1.30 11.93
CA ARG A 107 -4.63 -2.73 11.92
C ARG A 107 -3.15 -2.99 11.65
N ARG A 108 -2.56 -2.27 10.70
CA ARG A 108 -1.15 -2.42 10.36
C ARG A 108 -0.22 -1.96 11.48
N LEU A 109 -0.49 -0.80 12.08
CA LEU A 109 0.25 -0.29 13.24
C LEU A 109 0.18 -1.24 14.44
N LEU A 110 -0.98 -1.85 14.69
CA LEU A 110 -1.13 -2.85 15.75
C LEU A 110 -0.25 -4.08 15.53
N ARG A 111 -0.05 -4.49 14.27
CA ARG A 111 0.84 -5.60 13.91
C ARG A 111 2.31 -5.18 13.99
N GLU A 112 2.66 -4.02 13.44
CA GLU A 112 4.03 -3.49 13.43
C GLU A 112 4.57 -3.28 14.84
N TYR A 113 3.71 -2.85 15.77
CA TYR A 113 4.05 -2.59 17.17
C TYR A 113 3.48 -3.65 18.13
N ALA A 114 3.19 -4.87 17.65
CA ALA A 114 2.58 -5.91 18.48
C ALA A 114 3.40 -6.22 19.75
N GLY A 115 4.73 -6.14 19.67
CA GLY A 115 5.63 -6.33 20.81
C GLY A 115 5.94 -5.07 21.64
N ASN A 116 5.45 -3.90 21.25
CA ASN A 116 5.71 -2.64 21.98
C ASN A 116 4.57 -1.63 21.79
N ARG A 117 3.47 -1.85 22.52
CA ARG A 117 2.30 -0.96 22.50
C ARG A 117 2.57 0.45 23.04
N ALA A 118 3.53 0.60 23.95
CA ALA A 118 3.93 1.91 24.45
C ALA A 118 4.54 2.78 23.35
N ALA A 119 5.44 2.20 22.53
CA ALA A 119 6.03 2.89 21.39
C ALA A 119 4.97 3.29 20.34
N LEU A 120 3.95 2.46 20.13
CA LEU A 120 2.81 2.83 19.27
C LEU A 120 2.05 4.04 19.82
N GLY A 121 1.78 4.05 21.13
CA GLY A 121 1.12 5.18 21.80
C GLY A 121 1.92 6.48 21.65
N ILE A 122 3.24 6.43 21.86
CA ILE A 122 4.13 7.58 21.68
C ILE A 122 4.10 8.08 20.23
N TYR A 123 4.25 7.18 19.25
CA TYR A 123 4.17 7.53 17.83
C TYR A 123 2.86 8.25 17.50
N LEU A 124 1.72 7.71 17.95
CA LEU A 124 0.42 8.31 17.69
C LEU A 124 0.18 9.63 18.44
N ALA A 125 0.79 9.81 19.61
CA ALA A 125 0.74 11.06 20.36
C ALA A 125 1.49 12.19 19.63
N LEU A 126 2.65 11.90 19.04
CA LEU A 126 3.39 12.85 18.19
C LEU A 126 2.55 13.25 16.97
N GLN A 127 1.94 12.28 16.30
CA GLN A 127 1.06 12.55 15.17
C GLN A 127 -0.20 13.33 15.58
N LEU A 128 -0.74 13.10 16.78
CA LEU A 128 -1.86 13.88 17.33
C LEU A 128 -1.47 15.33 17.54
N ALA A 129 -0.27 15.60 18.08
CA ALA A 129 0.21 16.97 18.31
C ALA A 129 0.30 17.75 16.99
N ASP A 130 0.87 17.14 15.95
CA ASP A 130 0.92 17.75 14.61
C ASP A 130 -0.50 17.93 14.03
N ALA A 131 -1.39 16.96 14.25
CA ALA A 131 -2.78 17.04 13.78
C ALA A 131 -3.58 18.13 14.48
N ALA A 132 -3.33 18.38 15.76
CA ALA A 132 -3.99 19.44 16.51
C ALA A 132 -3.62 20.83 15.97
N ALA A 133 -2.39 21.01 15.46
CA ALA A 133 -1.96 22.25 14.84
C ALA A 133 -2.66 22.51 13.48
N ASP A 134 -2.91 21.45 12.71
CA ASP A 134 -3.55 21.52 11.39
C ASP A 134 -5.09 21.57 11.46
N LEU A 135 -5.69 20.74 12.32
CA LEU A 135 -7.13 20.52 12.45
C LEU A 135 -7.72 21.31 13.62
N ARG A 136 -7.40 22.61 13.68
CA ARG A 136 -7.80 23.51 14.79
C ARG A 136 -9.31 23.64 15.00
N HIS A 137 -10.11 23.24 14.01
CA HIS A 137 -11.56 23.23 14.05
C HIS A 137 -12.14 22.01 14.77
N LEU A 138 -11.35 20.97 15.02
CA LEU A 138 -11.77 19.77 15.76
C LEU A 138 -11.48 19.93 17.25
N SER A 139 -12.35 19.36 18.09
CA SER A 139 -12.11 19.32 19.53
C SER A 139 -10.97 18.37 19.90
N GLY A 140 -10.29 18.66 21.01
CA GLY A 140 -9.24 17.78 21.55
C GLY A 140 -9.75 16.35 21.82
N ASN A 141 -11.00 16.21 22.28
CA ASN A 141 -11.62 14.90 22.48
C ASN A 141 -11.81 14.13 21.17
N ALA A 142 -12.22 14.80 20.08
CA ALA A 142 -12.37 14.17 18.77
C ALA A 142 -11.01 13.68 18.23
N LEU A 143 -9.96 14.48 18.36
CA LEU A 143 -8.61 14.10 17.97
C LEU A 143 -8.07 12.94 18.83
N HIS A 144 -8.26 12.99 20.15
CA HIS A 144 -7.85 11.93 21.05
C HIS A 144 -8.55 10.60 20.72
N ALA A 145 -9.87 10.61 20.54
CA ALA A 145 -10.63 9.42 20.17
C ALA A 145 -10.15 8.83 18.82
N ARG A 146 -9.87 9.69 17.84
CA ARG A 146 -9.39 9.29 16.51
C ARG A 146 -8.00 8.65 16.53
N PHE A 147 -7.04 9.22 17.25
CA PHE A 147 -5.65 8.75 17.24
C PHE A 147 -5.37 7.67 18.29
N LEU A 148 -5.89 7.83 19.51
CA LEU A 148 -5.53 7.01 20.67
C LEU A 148 -6.68 6.16 21.20
N GLY A 149 -7.94 6.55 20.96
CA GLY A 149 -9.13 5.92 21.55
C GLY A 149 -9.29 4.42 21.27
N TRP A 150 -8.76 3.94 20.14
CA TRP A 150 -8.83 2.53 19.74
C TRP A 150 -7.64 1.67 20.21
N LEU A 151 -6.62 2.27 20.84
CA LEU A 151 -5.42 1.53 21.27
C LEU A 151 -5.70 0.56 22.43
N ARG A 152 -6.71 0.86 23.25
CA ARG A 152 -7.08 0.06 24.42
C ARG A 152 -8.02 -1.11 24.10
N GLY A 153 -8.44 -1.24 22.83
CA GLY A 153 -9.30 -2.33 22.37
C GLY A 153 -10.68 -2.28 23.01
N ASP A 154 -11.60 -1.54 22.41
CA ASP A 154 -13.02 -1.77 22.67
C ASP A 154 -13.79 -1.83 21.34
N PRO A 155 -14.17 -3.03 20.88
CA PRO A 155 -15.17 -3.20 19.83
C PRO A 155 -16.62 -3.07 20.32
N GLY A 156 -16.88 -2.65 21.57
CA GLY A 156 -18.22 -2.76 22.18
C GLY A 156 -18.51 -1.80 23.32
N GLY A 157 -18.17 -0.53 23.17
CA GLY A 157 -18.69 0.54 24.03
C GLY A 157 -20.15 0.81 23.68
N ASP A 158 -21.04 -0.06 24.13
CA ASP A 158 -22.49 0.19 24.11
C ASP A 158 -22.77 1.46 24.94
N PRO A 159 -23.31 2.55 24.34
CA PRO A 159 -23.68 3.76 25.09
C PRO A 159 -24.81 3.52 26.11
N SER A 160 -25.37 2.32 26.18
CA SER A 160 -26.50 1.96 27.06
C SER A 160 -26.09 1.42 28.44
N GLN A 161 -24.81 1.25 28.75
CA GLN A 161 -24.42 0.82 30.09
C GLN A 161 -24.44 2.00 31.09
N PRO A 162 -25.30 1.98 32.12
CA PRO A 162 -25.26 3.01 33.14
C PRO A 162 -23.95 2.90 33.93
N VAL A 163 -23.30 4.06 34.12
CA VAL A 163 -22.14 4.21 35.00
C VAL A 163 -22.54 3.69 36.39
N ARG A 164 -21.96 2.55 36.79
CA ARG A 164 -22.22 1.99 38.12
C ARG A 164 -21.66 2.95 39.17
N PRO A 165 -22.47 3.51 40.09
CA PRO A 165 -21.95 4.39 41.11
C PRO A 165 -21.02 3.63 42.04
N LEU A 166 -19.95 4.31 42.46
CA LEU A 166 -19.00 3.85 43.46
C LEU A 166 -19.74 3.64 44.78
N PRO A 167 -19.60 2.49 45.49
CA PRO A 167 -20.24 2.32 46.78
C PRO A 167 -19.68 3.35 47.76
N ALA A 168 -20.59 4.02 48.46
CA ALA A 168 -20.23 4.93 49.55
C ALA A 168 -19.53 4.12 50.64
N ALA A 169 -18.37 4.61 51.08
CA ALA A 169 -17.68 4.09 52.25
C ALA A 169 -18.56 4.33 53.48
N GLU A 170 -19.15 3.27 54.02
CA GLU A 170 -19.78 3.29 55.33
C GLU A 170 -18.68 3.25 56.42
N ARG A 171 -18.88 4.07 57.46
CA ARG A 171 -18.00 4.27 58.61
C ARG A 171 -18.16 3.17 59.64
#